data_AF-A0A8I0AGH3-F1
#
_entry.id   AF-A0A8I0AGH3-F1
#
_cell.length_a   1.000
_cell.length_b   1.000
_cell.length_c   1.000
_cell.angle_alpha   90.00
_cell.angle_beta   90.00
_cell.angle_gamma   90.00
#
_symmetry.space_group_name_H-M   'P 1'
#
loop_
_entity.id
_entity.type
_entity.pdbx_description
1 polymer ?
#
loop_
_entity_poly.entity_id
_entity_poly.type
_entity_poly.pdbx_seq_one_letter_code
_entity_poly.pdbx_strand_id
1 'polypeptide(L)'
;MKLKKKVFGMLAAVLLMVTAVFIGTQGMGLVHAETLKVSINGTELQDGKYYEFGGSRGSGTMSECAPDSLPEVYIYYDAGVIEV
;
A
#
# COMPACT_ATOMS: atom_id res chain seq x y z
N MET A 1 -41.50 22.77 20.61
CA MET A 1 -41.12 22.09 19.34
C MET A 1 -40.19 22.90 18.43
N LYS A 2 -40.42 24.21 18.21
CA LYS A 2 -39.59 25.05 17.31
C LYS A 2 -38.09 25.12 17.69
N LEU A 3 -37.77 25.20 18.99
CA LEU A 3 -36.38 25.28 19.46
C LEU A 3 -35.61 23.99 19.19
N LYS A 4 -36.22 22.82 19.47
CA LYS A 4 -35.62 21.51 19.19
C LYS A 4 -35.30 21.32 17.70
N LYS A 5 -36.20 21.72 16.79
CA LYS A 5 -35.95 21.65 15.32
C LYS A 5 -34.77 22.52 14.87
N LYS A 6 -34.60 23.72 15.43
CA LYS A 6 -33.43 24.58 15.13
C LYS A 6 -32.12 23.96 15.61
N VAL A 7 -32.11 23.37 16.80
CA VAL A 7 -30.93 22.71 17.37
C VAL A 7 -30.52 21.49 16.54
N PHE A 8 -31.48 20.65 16.13
CA PHE A 8 -31.20 19.51 15.26
C PHE A 8 -30.69 19.93 13.87
N GLY A 9 -31.23 21.00 13.28
CA GLY A 9 -30.74 21.53 12.01
C GLY A 9 -29.31 22.07 12.09
N MET A 10 -28.98 22.73 13.20
CA MET A 10 -27.61 23.21 13.45
C MET A 10 -26.62 22.06 13.65
N LEU A 11 -27.01 21.03 14.40
CA LEU A 11 -26.19 19.83 14.58
C LEU A 11 -25.94 19.10 13.26
N ALA A 12 -26.97 18.97 12.42
CA ALA A 12 -26.85 18.36 11.09
C ALA A 12 -25.89 19.15 10.18
N ALA A 13 -25.97 20.48 10.19
CA ALA A 13 -25.06 21.32 9.40
C ALA A 13 -23.60 21.21 9.87
N VAL A 14 -23.37 21.15 11.19
CA VAL A 14 -22.03 20.94 11.76
C VAL A 14 -21.49 19.56 11.38
N LEU A 15 -22.32 18.52 11.47
CA LEU A 15 -21.92 17.16 11.10
C LEU A 15 -21.53 17.10 9.61
N LEU A 16 -22.32 17.73 8.74
CA LEU A 16 -22.06 17.79 7.31
C LEU A 16 -20.75 18.53 6.97
N MET A 17 -20.45 19.62 7.67
CA MET A 17 -19.18 20.34 7.55
C MET A 17 -18.00 19.48 7.97
N VAL A 18 -18.10 18.78 9.10
CA VAL A 18 -17.05 17.89 9.59
C VAL A 18 -16.80 16.74 8.61
N THR A 19 -17.86 16.14 8.05
CA THR A 19 -17.74 15.09 7.03
C THR A 19 -17.09 15.61 5.75
N ALA A 20 -17.49 16.79 5.26
CA ALA A 20 -16.92 17.39 4.07
C ALA A 20 -15.44 17.74 4.23
N VAL A 21 -15.06 18.29 5.40
CA VAL A 21 -13.65 18.54 5.74
C VAL A 21 -12.89 17.22 5.82
N PHE A 22 -13.44 16.21 6.49
CA PHE A 22 -12.76 14.92 6.64
C PHE A 22 -12.54 14.23 5.28
N ILE A 23 -13.54 14.21 4.39
CA ILE A 23 -13.41 13.68 3.03
C ILE A 23 -12.41 14.52 2.20
N GLY A 24 -12.45 15.85 2.31
CA GLY A 24 -11.52 16.74 1.62
C GLY A 24 -10.07 16.65 2.10
N THR A 25 -9.86 16.39 3.40
CA THR A 25 -8.54 16.19 4.01
C THR A 25 -8.04 14.75 3.90
N GLN A 26 -8.94 13.79 3.69
CA GLN A 26 -8.63 12.43 3.26
C GLN A 26 -8.51 12.33 1.73
N GLY A 27 -8.02 13.40 1.09
CA GLY A 27 -7.06 13.18 0.02
C GLY A 27 -5.94 12.36 0.64
N MET A 28 -6.08 11.03 0.59
CA MET A 28 -4.99 10.10 0.81
C MET A 28 -3.83 10.74 0.06
N GLY A 29 -2.83 11.21 0.81
CA GLY A 29 -1.57 11.57 0.19
C GLY A 29 -1.12 10.29 -0.45
N LEU A 30 -1.47 10.08 -1.71
CA LEU A 30 -0.75 9.22 -2.62
C LEU A 30 0.61 9.88 -2.60
N VAL A 31 1.44 9.43 -1.67
CA VAL A 31 2.87 9.67 -1.74
C VAL A 31 3.21 8.93 -3.01
N HIS A 32 3.21 9.66 -4.12
CA HIS A 32 3.71 9.18 -5.40
C HIS A 32 5.21 9.08 -5.16
N ALA A 33 5.58 7.97 -4.54
CA ALA A 33 6.92 7.70 -4.11
C ALA A 33 7.61 7.12 -5.33
N GLU A 34 7.92 8.01 -6.28
CA GLU A 34 8.57 7.73 -7.57
C GLU A 34 9.93 7.00 -7.40
N THR A 35 10.36 6.73 -6.17
CA THR A 35 11.69 6.19 -5.86
C THR A 35 11.73 5.36 -4.56
N LEU A 36 10.62 4.73 -4.15
CA LEU A 36 10.71 3.73 -3.09
C LEU A 36 11.41 2.48 -3.62
N LYS A 37 12.63 2.26 -3.14
CA LYS A 37 13.39 1.04 -3.38
C LYS A 37 12.99 0.00 -2.33
N VAL A 38 12.40 -1.10 -2.78
CA VAL A 38 12.14 -2.26 -1.93
C VAL A 38 13.35 -3.17 -1.98
N SER A 39 13.86 -3.60 -0.82
CA SER A 39 14.88 -4.65 -0.77
C SER A 39 14.53 -5.72 0.24
N ILE A 40 14.83 -6.97 -0.11
CA ILE A 40 14.63 -8.14 0.76
C ILE A 40 15.98 -8.85 0.87
N ASN A 41 16.41 -9.13 2.11
CA ASN A 41 17.71 -9.73 2.41
C ASN A 41 18.89 -9.05 1.69
N GLY A 42 18.84 -7.72 1.55
CA GLY A 42 19.87 -6.93 0.86
C GLY A 42 19.79 -6.91 -0.67
N THR A 43 18.83 -7.61 -1.26
CA THR A 43 18.58 -7.58 -2.72
C THR A 43 17.50 -6.56 -3.03
N GLU A 44 17.83 -5.54 -3.82
CA GLU A 44 16.85 -4.56 -4.33
C GLU A 44 15.97 -5.22 -5.41
N LEU A 45 14.66 -5.10 -5.25
CA LEU A 45 13.68 -5.64 -6.19
C LEU A 45 13.46 -4.65 -7.34
N GLN A 46 13.47 -5.17 -8.56
CA GLN A 46 13.22 -4.42 -9.78
C GLN A 46 11.87 -4.84 -10.36
N ASP A 47 11.12 -3.86 -10.87
CA ASP A 47 9.82 -4.10 -11.50
C ASP A 47 9.96 -5.07 -12.68
N GLY A 48 9.00 -5.98 -12.80
CA GLY A 48 8.94 -6.99 -13.85
C GLY A 48 9.91 -8.16 -13.67
N LYS A 49 10.45 -8.36 -12.46
CA LYS A 49 11.45 -9.41 -12.19
C LYS A 49 10.93 -10.49 -11.24
N TYR A 50 11.43 -11.70 -11.46
CA TYR A 50 11.21 -12.85 -10.61
C TYR A 50 12.41 -13.06 -9.70
N TYR A 51 12.15 -13.49 -8.46
CA TYR A 51 13.18 -13.74 -7.48
C TYR A 51 12.92 -15.05 -6.75
N GLU A 52 13.96 -15.86 -6.61
CA GLU A 52 13.97 -17.05 -5.79
C GLU A 52 14.21 -16.70 -4.32
N PHE A 53 13.44 -17.33 -3.42
CA PHE A 53 13.72 -17.28 -2.00
C PHE A 53 14.49 -18.53 -1.56
N GLY A 54 15.75 -18.35 -1.17
CA GLY A 54 16.60 -19.40 -0.64
C GLY A 54 16.81 -19.31 0.87
N GLY A 55 17.19 -20.42 1.50
CA GLY A 55 17.63 -20.44 2.89
C GLY A 55 16.50 -20.51 3.93
N SER A 56 16.79 -20.05 5.15
CA SER A 56 15.89 -20.17 6.31
C SER A 56 15.46 -18.80 6.85
N ARG A 57 14.41 -18.76 7.68
CA ARG A 57 13.97 -17.53 8.37
C ARG A 57 15.14 -16.89 9.13
N GLY A 58 15.44 -15.64 8.81
CA GLY A 58 16.52 -14.86 9.43
C GLY A 58 17.89 -14.98 8.77
N SER A 59 18.07 -15.90 7.80
CA SER A 59 19.31 -16.07 7.04
C SER A 59 19.04 -16.31 5.54
N GLY A 60 17.88 -15.86 5.06
CA GLY A 60 17.44 -16.12 3.70
C GLY A 60 18.31 -15.39 2.70
N THR A 61 18.47 -15.98 1.52
CA THR A 61 19.09 -15.36 0.35
C THR A 61 18.02 -15.05 -0.67
N MET A 62 18.24 -14.02 -1.46
CA MET A 62 17.36 -13.65 -2.55
C MET A 62 18.19 -13.49 -3.82
N SER A 63 17.68 -13.99 -4.94
CA SER A 63 18.39 -13.93 -6.21
C SER A 63 17.39 -13.83 -7.36
N GLU A 64 17.67 -13.00 -8.35
CA GLU A 64 16.84 -12.90 -9.56
C GLU A 64 16.88 -14.23 -10.31
N CYS A 65 15.72 -14.68 -10.82
CA CYS A 65 15.59 -15.89 -11.61
C CYS A 65 14.84 -15.63 -12.91
N ALA A 66 15.03 -16.52 -13.89
CA ALA A 66 14.42 -16.39 -15.20
C ALA A 66 12.98 -16.94 -15.20
N PRO A 67 12.05 -16.31 -15.95
CA PRO A 67 10.64 -16.72 -15.99
C PRO A 67 10.41 -18.10 -16.61
N ASP A 68 11.35 -18.59 -17.41
CA ASP A 68 11.33 -19.92 -18.03
C ASP A 68 11.89 -21.03 -17.12
N SER A 69 12.44 -20.67 -15.97
CA SER A 69 13.06 -21.60 -15.02
C SER A 69 12.73 -21.24 -13.58
N LEU A 70 11.44 -20.99 -13.30
CA LEU A 70 10.97 -20.61 -11.97
C LEU A 70 11.16 -21.76 -10.96
N PRO A 71 11.74 -21.49 -9.78
CA PRO A 71 11.87 -22.46 -8.70
C PRO A 71 10.52 -22.74 -8.03
N GLU A 72 10.47 -23.69 -7.10
CA GLU A 72 9.25 -24.03 -6.36
C GLU A 72 8.71 -22.85 -5.51
N VAL A 73 9.62 -22.00 -5.01
CA VAL A 73 9.29 -20.82 -4.21
C VAL A 73 9.93 -19.59 -4.85
N TYR A 74 9.10 -18.77 -5.48
CA TYR A 74 9.51 -17.50 -6.08
C TYR A 74 8.55 -16.38 -5.69
N ILE A 75 8.98 -15.15 -5.93
CA ILE A 75 8.08 -14.00 -6.00
C ILE A 75 8.24 -13.28 -7.34
N TYR A 76 7.19 -12.59 -7.77
CA TYR A 76 7.24 -11.62 -8.84
C TYR A 76 7.01 -10.22 -8.26
N TYR A 77 7.85 -9.26 -8.63
CA TYR A 77 7.72 -7.88 -8.19
C TYR A 77 7.38 -6.97 -9.37
N ASP A 78 6.27 -6.25 -9.29
CA ASP A 78 5.81 -5.33 -10.33
C ASP A 78 5.10 -4.13 -9.74
N ALA A 79 5.55 -2.93 -10.09
CA ALA A 79 4.95 -1.65 -9.70
C ALA A 79 4.66 -1.54 -8.18
N GLY A 80 5.56 -2.06 -7.34
CA GLY A 80 5.38 -2.06 -5.88
C GLY A 80 4.49 -3.16 -5.32
N VAL A 81 4.04 -4.11 -6.14
CA VAL A 81 3.26 -5.28 -5.76
C VAL A 81 4.15 -6.51 -5.73
N ILE A 82 4.00 -7.34 -4.68
CA ILE A 82 4.64 -8.65 -4.57
C ILE A 82 3.58 -9.72 -4.80
N GLU A 83 3.77 -10.53 -5.83
CA GLU A 83 2.99 -11.74 -6.12
C GLU A 83 3.78 -12.97 -5.66
N VAL A 84 3.11 -13.90 -4.99
CA VAL A 84 3.68 -15.12 -4.36
C VAL A 84 2.91 -16.34 -4.81
#